data_AF-A0A392MD45-F1
#
_entry.id   AF-A0A392MD45-F1
#
_cell.length_a   1.000
_cell.length_b   1.000
_cell.length_c   1.000
_cell.angle_alpha   90.00
_cell.angle_beta   90.00
_cell.angle_gamma   90.00
#
_symmetry.space_group_name_H-M   'P 1'
#
loop_
_entity.id
_entity.type
_entity.pdbx_description
1 polymer ?
#
loop_
_entity_poly.entity_id
_entity_poly.type
_entity_poly.pdbx_seq_one_letter_code
_entity_poly.pdbx_strand_id
1 'polypeptide(L)'
;TKGKTHYGSGGGYNHFAGRDASRAFVSGNFTGDGLTDSLRDLSSTEVKSVVDWRDFYLRSYKYVGKLVGRYYDSQGNPTKYLKGVEAKAARGAQL
;
A
#
# COMPACT_ATOMS: atom_id res chain seq x y z
N THR A 1 18.97 -6.40 -1.49
CA THR A 1 17.93 -6.66 -0.48
C THR A 1 17.14 -7.90 -0.85
N LYS A 2 16.43 -8.51 0.10
CA LYS A 2 15.46 -9.57 -0.20
C LYS A 2 14.44 -9.03 -1.23
N GLY A 3 14.16 -9.81 -2.28
CA GLY A 3 13.25 -9.41 -3.36
C GLY A 3 13.87 -8.60 -4.51
N LYS A 4 15.20 -8.45 -4.58
CA LYS A 4 15.87 -7.72 -5.69
C LYS A 4 15.50 -8.25 -7.09
N THR A 5 15.24 -9.55 -7.23
CA THR A 5 14.78 -10.17 -8.50
C THR A 5 13.39 -9.70 -8.92
N HIS A 6 12.55 -9.28 -7.97
CA HIS A 6 11.19 -8.81 -8.22
C HIS A 6 11.15 -7.30 -8.44
N TYR A 7 11.77 -6.53 -7.54
CA TYR A 7 11.65 -5.06 -7.49
C TYR A 7 12.88 -4.31 -8.03
N GLY A 8 13.98 -5.01 -8.32
CA GLY A 8 15.16 -4.41 -8.93
C GLY A 8 14.94 -4.07 -10.40
N SER A 9 15.89 -3.35 -11.00
CA SER A 9 15.86 -3.08 -12.44
C SER A 9 15.69 -4.38 -13.25
N GLY A 10 14.74 -4.38 -14.19
CA GLY A 10 14.37 -5.56 -14.99
C GLY A 10 13.43 -6.56 -14.31
N GLY A 11 13.09 -6.38 -13.03
CA GLY A 11 12.10 -7.21 -12.34
C GLY A 11 10.66 -6.82 -12.68
N GLY A 12 9.74 -7.79 -12.73
CA GLY A 12 8.33 -7.56 -13.11
C GLY A 12 7.54 -6.65 -12.16
N TYR A 13 8.06 -6.39 -10.96
CA TYR A 13 7.46 -5.52 -9.95
C TYR A 13 8.33 -4.29 -9.66
N ASN A 14 9.26 -3.93 -10.56
CA ASN A 14 10.17 -2.79 -10.39
C ASN A 14 9.44 -1.45 -10.23
N HIS A 15 8.21 -1.34 -10.72
CA HIS A 15 7.38 -0.13 -10.62
C HIS A 15 7.09 0.29 -9.16
N PHE A 16 7.16 -0.65 -8.20
CA PHE A 16 6.98 -0.37 -6.78
C PHE A 16 8.23 0.18 -6.10
N ALA A 17 9.40 0.14 -6.74
CA ALA A 17 10.65 0.55 -6.12
C ALA A 17 10.63 2.06 -5.79
N GLY A 18 10.86 2.37 -4.50
CA GLY A 18 11.08 3.75 -4.04
C GLY A 18 9.84 4.64 -4.02
N ARG A 19 8.62 4.07 -4.06
CA ARG A 19 7.37 4.85 -4.04
C ARG A 19 6.25 4.14 -3.29
N ASP A 20 5.26 4.90 -2.88
CA ASP A 20 3.96 4.35 -2.49
C ASP A 20 3.07 4.21 -3.73
N ALA A 21 2.76 2.98 -4.08
CA ALA A 21 1.85 2.61 -5.16
C ALA A 21 0.80 1.62 -4.62
N SER A 22 0.29 1.91 -3.42
CA SER A 22 -0.70 1.09 -2.70
C SER A 22 -1.90 0.71 -3.58
N ARG A 23 -2.37 1.60 -4.46
CA ARG A 23 -3.52 1.34 -5.35
C ARG A 23 -3.26 0.21 -6.34
N ALA A 24 -2.05 0.13 -6.87
CA ALA A 24 -1.68 -0.83 -7.90
C ALA A 24 -1.77 -2.30 -7.43
N PHE A 25 -1.73 -2.56 -6.12
CA PHE A 25 -1.91 -3.90 -5.57
C PHE A 25 -3.30 -4.51 -5.83
N VAL A 26 -4.31 -3.67 -6.02
CA VAL A 26 -5.68 -4.12 -6.32
C VAL A 26 -6.09 -3.81 -7.74
N SER A 27 -5.63 -2.68 -8.30
CA SER A 27 -6.01 -2.30 -9.67
C SER A 27 -5.23 -3.03 -10.75
N GLY A 28 -4.05 -3.59 -10.44
CA GLY A 28 -3.15 -4.19 -11.45
C GLY A 28 -2.54 -3.20 -12.45
N ASN A 29 -2.96 -1.92 -12.43
CA ASN A 29 -2.39 -0.86 -13.24
C ASN A 29 -1.02 -0.41 -12.68
N PHE A 30 0.07 -0.83 -13.35
CA PHE A 30 1.45 -0.46 -12.99
C PHE A 30 1.99 0.74 -13.77
N THR A 31 1.11 1.56 -14.34
CA THR A 31 1.48 2.72 -15.15
C THR A 31 0.80 3.99 -14.66
N GLY A 32 1.39 5.15 -14.98
CA GLY A 32 0.77 6.47 -14.79
C GLY A 32 0.07 6.66 -13.43
N ASP A 33 -1.25 6.84 -13.51
CA ASP A 33 -2.17 7.10 -12.40
C ASP A 33 -2.43 5.89 -11.49
N GLY A 34 -2.06 4.68 -11.91
CA GLY A 34 -2.13 3.46 -11.10
C GLY A 34 -1.05 3.40 -10.01
N LEU A 35 0.11 4.04 -10.25
CA LEU A 35 1.22 4.10 -9.30
C LEU A 35 1.03 5.25 -8.29
N THR A 36 -0.04 5.15 -7.51
CA THR A 36 -0.43 6.18 -6.53
C THR A 36 -0.69 5.58 -5.14
N ASP A 37 -0.48 6.43 -4.14
CA ASP A 37 -0.82 6.16 -2.74
C ASP A 37 -2.32 6.31 -2.45
N SER A 38 -3.10 6.90 -3.36
CA SER A 38 -4.52 7.20 -3.14
C SER A 38 -5.40 5.95 -3.26
N LEU A 39 -6.20 5.68 -2.21
CA LEU A 39 -7.21 4.62 -2.20
C LEU A 39 -8.64 5.17 -2.39
N ARG A 40 -8.74 6.38 -2.96
CA ARG A 40 -10.03 6.94 -3.35
C ARG A 40 -10.74 6.01 -4.34
N ASP A 41 -12.06 5.97 -4.20
CA ASP A 41 -12.98 5.28 -5.08
C ASP A 41 -12.86 3.74 -5.10
N LEU A 42 -11.95 3.16 -4.31
CA LEU A 42 -11.92 1.72 -4.06
C LEU A 42 -13.09 1.31 -3.17
N SER A 43 -13.63 0.12 -3.38
CA SER A 43 -14.62 -0.52 -2.50
C SER A 43 -14.02 -0.89 -1.13
N SER A 44 -14.86 -1.25 -0.16
CA SER A 44 -14.38 -1.70 1.15
C SER A 44 -13.54 -2.98 1.07
N THR A 45 -13.92 -3.92 0.20
CA THR A 45 -13.20 -5.17 -0.04
C THR A 45 -11.84 -4.91 -0.70
N GLU A 46 -11.77 -4.02 -1.69
CA GLU A 46 -10.48 -3.63 -2.29
C GLU A 46 -9.57 -2.93 -1.27
N VAL A 47 -10.11 -2.04 -0.44
CA VAL A 47 -9.32 -1.40 0.63
C VAL A 47 -8.81 -2.44 1.63
N LYS A 48 -9.63 -3.45 1.97
CA LYS A 48 -9.17 -4.58 2.78
C LYS A 48 -8.02 -5.33 2.10
N SER A 49 -8.12 -5.64 0.81
CA SER A 49 -7.03 -6.31 0.08
C SER A 49 -5.71 -5.53 0.12
N VAL A 50 -5.75 -4.19 0.06
CA VAL A 50 -4.55 -3.35 0.24
C VAL A 50 -3.97 -3.48 1.65
N VAL A 51 -4.82 -3.53 2.68
CA VAL A 51 -4.39 -3.78 4.06
C VAL A 51 -3.78 -5.17 4.23
N ASP A 52 -4.36 -6.20 3.61
CA ASP A 52 -3.80 -7.56 3.62
C ASP A 52 -2.42 -7.61 2.95
N TRP A 53 -2.23 -6.86 1.85
CA TRP A 53 -0.91 -6.70 1.23
C TRP A 53 0.10 -6.03 2.17
N ARG A 54 -0.29 -4.97 2.88
CA ARG A 54 0.56 -4.34 3.90
C ARG A 54 1.01 -5.37 4.95
N ASP A 55 0.08 -6.18 5.44
CA ASP A 55 0.36 -7.19 6.48
C ASP A 55 1.28 -8.29 5.94
N PHE A 56 1.12 -8.69 4.68
CA PHE A 56 2.07 -9.57 4.00
C PHE A 56 3.48 -8.98 3.98
N TYR A 57 3.66 -7.69 3.64
CA TYR A 57 4.98 -7.06 3.61
C TYR A 57 5.59 -6.93 5.00
N LEU A 58 4.78 -6.60 6.02
CA LEU A 58 5.22 -6.55 7.42
C LEU A 58 5.76 -7.90 7.91
N ARG A 59 5.17 -9.02 7.46
CA ARG A 59 5.63 -10.38 7.80
C ARG A 59 6.80 -10.86 6.94
N SER A 60 6.84 -10.45 5.66
CA SER A 60 7.74 -11.04 4.67
C SER A 60 9.05 -10.27 4.49
N TYR A 61 9.08 -8.99 4.84
CA TYR A 61 10.22 -8.10 4.65
C TYR A 61 10.60 -7.39 5.94
N LYS A 62 11.84 -6.90 6.00
CA LYS A 62 12.32 -6.12 7.14
C LYS A 62 11.56 -4.79 7.16
N TYR A 63 10.81 -4.55 8.23
CA TYR A 63 10.21 -3.25 8.51
C TYR A 63 11.31 -2.21 8.81
N VAL A 64 11.22 -1.04 8.16
CA VAL A 64 12.23 0.02 8.29
C VAL A 64 11.65 1.37 8.72
N GLY A 65 10.33 1.51 8.81
CA GLY A 65 9.69 2.75 9.24
C GLY A 65 8.34 3.02 8.56
N LYS A 66 7.89 4.27 8.67
CA LYS A 66 6.64 4.77 8.09
C LYS A 66 6.97 5.85 7.06
N LEU A 67 6.21 5.90 5.97
CA LEU A 67 6.33 6.95 4.98
C LEU A 67 5.52 8.18 5.42
N VAL A 68 6.21 9.31 5.59
CA VAL A 68 5.57 10.60 5.85
C VAL A 68 4.76 11.02 4.63
N GLY A 69 3.49 11.41 4.83
CA GLY A 69 2.59 11.79 3.76
C GLY A 69 1.12 11.54 4.09
N ARG A 70 0.38 10.93 3.16
CA ARG A 70 -1.07 10.74 3.27
C ARG A 70 -1.49 9.95 4.50
N TYR A 71 -0.73 8.92 4.87
CA TYR A 71 -1.09 7.97 5.93
C TYR A 71 -0.47 8.28 7.29
N TYR A 72 0.72 8.88 7.30
CA TYR A 72 1.44 9.21 8.53
C TYR A 72 1.99 10.64 8.45
N ASP A 73 1.94 11.37 9.56
CA ASP A 73 2.57 12.69 9.66
C ASP A 73 4.09 12.60 9.89
N SER A 74 4.75 13.76 10.00
CA SER A 74 6.20 13.87 10.22
C SER A 74 6.67 13.30 11.56
N GLN A 75 5.76 13.09 12.51
CA GLN A 75 6.04 12.45 13.81
C GLN A 75 5.71 10.94 13.79
N GLY A 76 5.22 10.43 12.66
CA GLY A 76 4.83 9.04 12.49
C GLY A 76 3.45 8.69 13.07
N ASN A 77 2.63 9.69 13.42
CA ASN A 77 1.28 9.46 13.90
C ASN A 77 0.33 9.16 12.73
N PRO A 78 -0.68 8.29 12.93
CA PRO A 78 -1.74 8.06 11.94
C PRO A 78 -2.52 9.34 11.60
N THR A 79 -2.62 9.66 10.30
CA THR A 79 -3.48 10.76 9.84
C THR A 79 -4.96 10.38 9.93
N LYS A 80 -5.85 11.37 9.75
CA LYS A 80 -7.29 11.11 9.58
C LYS A 80 -7.58 10.19 8.39
N TYR A 81 -6.75 10.26 7.34
CA TYR A 81 -6.92 9.44 6.16
C TYR A 81 -6.65 7.97 6.46
N LEU A 82 -5.55 7.65 7.17
CA LEU A 82 -5.27 6.27 7.58
C LEU A 82 -6.39 5.70 8.46
N LYS A 83 -6.86 6.46 9.45
CA LYS A 83 -8.00 6.04 10.30
C LYS A 83 -9.25 5.70 9.47
N GLY A 84 -9.55 6.49 8.45
CA GLY A 84 -10.66 6.23 7.53
C GLY A 84 -10.46 4.96 6.68
N VAL A 85 -9.22 4.72 6.23
CA VAL A 85 -8.84 3.49 5.50
C VAL A 85 -8.99 2.26 6.38
N GLU A 86 -8.50 2.28 7.62
CA GLU A 86 -8.67 1.15 8.57
C GLU A 86 -10.15 0.85 8.83
N ALA A 87 -10.96 1.89 9.09
CA ALA A 87 -12.39 1.73 9.31
C ALA A 87 -13.13 1.21 8.06
N LYS A 88 -12.63 1.51 6.85
CA LYS A 88 -13.19 0.99 5.59
C LYS A 88 -12.76 -0.46 5.33
N ALA A 89 -11.50 -0.81 5.61
CA ALA A 89 -11.01 -2.18 5.55
C ALA A 89 -11.76 -3.09 6.52
N ALA A 90 -11.99 -2.64 7.76
CA ALA A 90 -12.75 -3.39 8.77
C ALA A 90 -14.17 -3.74 8.30
N ARG A 91 -14.84 -2.83 7.59
CA ARG A 91 -16.14 -3.10 6.96
C ARG A 91 -16.04 -4.13 5.84
N GLY A 92 -14.97 -4.11 5.05
CA GLY A 92 -14.71 -5.10 4.01
C GLY A 92 -14.42 -6.51 4.54
N ALA A 93 -14.07 -6.65 5.82
CA ALA A 93 -13.83 -7.95 6.46
C ALA A 93 -15.11 -8.62 7.00
N GLN A 94 -16.22 -7.89 7.04
CA GLN A 94 -17.51 -8.35 7.57
C GLN A 94 -18.49 -8.77 6.47
N LEU A 95 -18.10 -8.61 5.20
CA LEU A 95 -18.85 -8.99 4.00
C LEU A 95 -18.33 -10.32 3.46
#